data_AF-A0A520GSZ8-F1
#
_entry.id   AF-A0A520GSZ8-F1
#
_cell.length_a   1.000
_cell.length_b   1.000
_cell.length_c   1.000
_cell.angle_alpha   90.00
_cell.angle_beta   90.00
_cell.angle_gamma   90.00
#
_symmetry.space_group_name_H-M   'P 1'
#
loop_
_entity.id
_entity.type
_entity.pdbx_description
1 polymer ?
#
loop_
_entity_poly.entity_id
_entity_poly.type
_entity_poly.pdbx_seq_one_letter_code
_entity_poly.pdbx_strand_id
1 'polypeptide(L)' 'IKIIPWTVNNKERIDVLKKMGVDGIITDYPDLFNIIAEGK' A
#
# COMPACT_ATOMS: atom_id res chain seq x y z
N ILE A 1 -14.27 7.98 9.74
CA ILE A 1 -14.58 6.63 9.19
C ILE A 1 -13.28 6.10 8.65
N LYS A 2 -12.87 4.88 9.01
CA LYS A 2 -11.62 4.29 8.52
C LYS A 2 -11.86 3.56 7.19
N ILE A 3 -11.05 3.82 6.17
CA ILE A 3 -11.12 3.19 4.85
C ILE A 3 -9.91 2.28 4.66
N ILE A 4 -10.17 0.97 4.61
CA ILE A 4 -9.13 -0.06 4.49
C ILE A 4 -9.55 -1.05 3.38
N PRO A 5 -9.13 -0.84 2.12
CA PRO A 5 -9.45 -1.75 1.02
C PRO A 5 -8.74 -3.11 1.14
N TRP A 6 -9.48 -4.18 0.82
CA TRP A 6 -9.06 -5.58 0.73
C TRP A 6 -9.35 -6.12 -0.69
N THR A 7 -8.52 -6.91 -1.36
CA THR A 7 -7.06 -7.04 -1.22
C THR A 7 -6.42 -6.25 -2.36
N VAL A 8 -5.39 -5.46 -2.07
CA VAL A 8 -4.68 -4.70 -3.10
C VAL A 8 -3.31 -5.30 -3.33
N ASN A 9 -3.14 -5.97 -4.48
CA ASN A 9 -1.92 -6.70 -4.83
C ASN A 9 -1.11 -6.01 -5.96
N ASN A 10 -1.44 -4.75 -6.28
CA ASN A 10 -0.76 -3.97 -7.32
C ASN A 10 -0.17 -2.68 -6.73
N LYS A 11 1.13 -2.45 -6.95
CA LYS A 11 1.85 -1.24 -6.48
C LYS A 11 1.25 0.06 -6.99
N GLU A 12 0.86 0.15 -8.26
CA GLU A 12 0.25 1.37 -8.81
C GLU A 12 -1.05 1.71 -8.08
N ARG A 13 -1.85 0.68 -7.80
CA ARG A 13 -3.12 0.86 -7.08
C ARG A 13 -2.90 1.21 -5.61
N ILE A 14 -1.87 0.65 -5.00
CA ILE A 14 -1.42 1.04 -3.65
C ILE A 14 -1.05 2.53 -3.63
N ASP A 15 -0.28 3.02 -4.61
CA ASP A 15 0.13 4.42 -4.67
C ASP A 15 -1.06 5.37 -4.89
N VAL A 16 -2.01 5.00 -5.74
CA VAL A 16 -3.25 5.76 -5.91
C VAL A 16 -4.04 5.81 -4.61
N LEU A 17 -4.23 4.68 -3.93
CA LEU A 17 -4.97 4.60 -2.67
C LEU A 17 -4.27 5.37 -1.54
N LYS A 18 -2.95 5.31 -1.48
CA LYS A 18 -2.13 6.14 -0.57
C LYS A 18 -2.37 7.62 -0.84
N LYS A 19 -2.34 8.06 -2.10
CA LYS A 19 -2.63 9.45 -2.49
C LYS A 19 -4.07 9.87 -2.18
N MET A 20 -5.01 8.93 -2.19
CA MET A 20 -6.41 9.17 -1.80
C MET A 20 -6.61 9.27 -0.28
N GLY A 21 -5.58 8.98 0.53
CA GLY A 21 -5.64 9.12 1.99
C GLY A 21 -6.35 7.96 2.70
N VAL A 22 -6.23 6.73 2.19
CA VAL A 22 -6.73 5.56 2.92
C VAL A 22 -5.97 5.34 4.23
N ASP A 23 -6.65 4.86 5.25
CA ASP A 23 -6.06 4.62 6.59
C ASP A 23 -5.16 3.39 6.61
N GLY A 24 -5.32 2.48 5.66
CA GLY A 24 -4.53 1.25 5.55
C GLY A 24 -4.89 0.48 4.29
N ILE A 25 -4.09 -0.53 3.96
CA ILE A 25 -4.33 -1.40 2.81
C ILE A 25 -4.09 -2.82 3.28
N ILE A 26 -4.98 -3.74 2.92
CA ILE A 26 -4.76 -5.16 3.17
C ILE A 26 -4.28 -5.79 1.87
N THR A 27 -3.14 -6.46 1.94
CA THR A 27 -2.45 -7.06 0.80
C THR A 27 -1.97 -8.46 1.16
N ASP A 28 -1.97 -9.37 0.20
CA ASP A 28 -1.33 -10.68 0.35
C ASP A 28 0.20 -10.58 0.14
N TYR A 29 0.68 -9.44 -0.35
CA TYR A 29 2.08 -9.18 -0.69
C TYR A 29 2.64 -8.00 0.16
N PRO A 30 2.95 -8.23 1.44
CA PRO A 30 3.48 -7.18 2.32
C PRO A 30 4.83 -6.62 1.85
N ASP A 31 5.58 -7.39 1.06
CA ASP A 31 6.84 -6.98 0.42
C ASP A 31 6.67 -5.77 -0.51
N LEU A 32 5.47 -5.53 -1.05
CA LEU A 32 5.18 -4.34 -1.86
C LEU A 32 5.34 -3.03 -1.07
N PHE A 33 5.29 -3.10 0.26
CA PHE A 33 5.45 -1.96 1.17
C PHE A 33 6.84 -1.87 1.79
N ASN A 34 7.70 -2.89 1.64
CA ASN A 34 9.08 -2.83 2.10
C ASN A 34 9.89 -1.89 1.20
N ILE A 35 9.88 -0.62 1.56
CA ILE A 35 10.93 0.33 1.16
C ILE A 35 12.12 0.00 2.05
N ILE A 36 12.91 -0.99 1.66
CA ILE A 36 14.30 -1.01 2.13
C ILE A 36 14.90 0.24 1.51
N ALA A 37 15.12 1.26 2.33
CA ALA A 37 16.03 2.34 2.01
C ALA A 37 17.43 1.72 1.91
N GLU A 38 17.70 1.05 0.79
CA GLU A 38 19.07 0.78 0.37
C GLU A 38 19.62 2.14 -0.02
N GLY A 39 20.17 2.84 0.97
CA GLY A 39 21.10 3.91 0.74
C GLY A 39 22.23 3.37 -0.15
N LYS A 40 22.22 3.83 -1.39
CA LYS A 40 23.39 4.01 -2.24
C LYS A 40 23.19 5.27 -3.07
#